data_AF-A0A4R2K7N0-F1
#
_entry.id   AF-A0A4R2K7N0-F1
#
_cell.length_a   1.000
_cell.length_b   1.000
_cell.length_c   1.000
_cell.angle_alpha   90.00
_cell.angle_beta   90.00
_cell.angle_gamma   90.00
#
_symmetry.space_group_name_H-M   'P 1'
#
loop_
_entity.id
_entity.type
_entity.pdbx_description
1 polymer ?
#
loop_
_entity_poly.entity_id
_entity_poly.type
_entity_poly.pdbx_seq_one_letter_code
_entity_poly.pdbx_strand_id
1 'polypeptide(L)'
;MCKKKYCLIFSYVIIYIFILLIFVKIEVSATAVNTRYVLLYDKLYGYAKQTSEILQLYMELKSNNQDVLLLQIDDLDEKKIEKDAKIIVISSSFDDKEKYKDTLDKLSVLGMKNHTEKSIHLNQSTKQKGLFLGIDEVYPFSDFNKLMDIAESLNDRGIEFICTIMPVYENYELEAYDKFIEVLKYVNKKGGCIFIHYPVINEDGTYDKDTKAGLEKAIDEYRRRGLEIRGIALSQDNLLENSKAIQDLDVQFLLITETKVKTDIHLDLFNISKEINRYIFIKSWDIDSFNIFSYNDLQSSNQDLVYFVIHDDVEKLDMLLKYLDSKKISIKDFKVEEYADILDRIKDDNGEETIIYNNNKTELDKFKEEELQKIRGENLNKEKENIQRYNMTNVVKKAFVIAFTIILVLMVQIIIAKRYDRKKNFKK
;
A
#
# COMPACT_ATOMS: atom_id res chain seq x y z
N MET A 1 -37.39 -62.09 -6.67
CA MET A 1 -36.28 -61.26 -7.20
C MET A 1 -36.41 -59.75 -6.92
N CYS A 2 -37.61 -59.19 -6.65
CA CYS A 2 -37.79 -57.76 -6.38
C CYS A 2 -37.19 -57.23 -5.06
N LYS A 3 -37.23 -57.97 -3.94
CA LYS A 3 -36.76 -57.45 -2.63
C LYS A 3 -35.27 -57.11 -2.58
N LYS A 4 -34.42 -57.83 -3.33
CA LYS A 4 -32.96 -57.60 -3.33
C LYS A 4 -32.56 -56.28 -4.02
N LYS A 5 -33.31 -55.86 -5.05
CA LYS A 5 -33.04 -54.58 -5.75
C LYS A 5 -33.41 -53.37 -4.90
N TYR A 6 -34.51 -53.45 -4.14
CA TYR A 6 -34.90 -52.37 -3.22
C TYR A 6 -33.90 -52.16 -2.08
N CYS A 7 -33.34 -53.24 -1.51
CA CYS A 7 -32.30 -53.12 -0.48
C CYS A 7 -31.02 -52.44 -1.00
N LEU A 8 -30.61 -52.75 -2.23
CA LEU A 8 -29.44 -52.14 -2.85
C LEU A 8 -29.65 -50.64 -3.10
N ILE A 9 -30.80 -50.26 -3.65
CA ILE A 9 -31.12 -48.84 -3.90
C ILE A 9 -31.19 -48.07 -2.58
N PHE A 10 -31.81 -48.63 -1.55
CA PHE A 10 -31.91 -47.99 -0.24
C PHE A 10 -30.54 -47.82 0.43
N SER A 11 -29.64 -48.80 0.28
CA SER A 11 -28.25 -48.70 0.76
C SER A 11 -27.49 -47.58 0.04
N TYR A 12 -27.66 -47.42 -1.28
CA TYR A 12 -27.01 -46.34 -2.02
C TYR A 12 -27.54 -44.96 -1.64
N VAL A 13 -28.85 -44.82 -1.39
CA VAL A 13 -29.44 -43.56 -0.93
C VAL A 13 -28.91 -43.17 0.45
N ILE A 14 -28.80 -44.13 1.39
CA ILE A 14 -28.23 -43.87 2.72
C ILE A 14 -26.76 -43.47 2.61
N ILE A 15 -25.96 -44.17 1.81
CA ILE A 15 -24.54 -43.83 1.61
C ILE A 15 -24.43 -42.44 0.97
N TYR A 16 -25.29 -42.10 0.00
CA TYR A 16 -25.29 -40.80 -0.63
C TYR A 16 -25.68 -39.67 0.33
N ILE A 17 -26.68 -39.88 1.20
CA ILE A 17 -27.05 -38.94 2.27
C ILE A 17 -25.91 -38.80 3.29
N PHE A 18 -25.22 -39.89 3.62
CA PHE A 18 -24.10 -39.88 4.55
C PHE A 18 -22.88 -39.14 3.95
N ILE A 19 -22.61 -39.33 2.66
CA ILE A 19 -21.60 -38.57 1.92
C ILE A 19 -22.00 -37.08 1.87
N LEU A 20 -23.27 -36.78 1.59
CA LEU A 20 -23.78 -35.39 1.61
C LEU A 20 -23.64 -34.76 3.00
N LEU A 21 -23.90 -35.50 4.08
CA LEU A 21 -23.71 -35.02 5.46
C LEU A 21 -22.23 -34.85 5.83
N ILE A 22 -21.33 -35.65 5.27
CA ILE A 22 -19.87 -35.47 5.45
C ILE A 22 -19.36 -34.26 4.65
N PHE A 23 -19.94 -33.98 3.48
CA PHE A 23 -19.57 -32.82 2.64
C PHE A 23 -20.25 -31.53 3.07
N VAL A 24 -21.41 -31.60 3.73
CA VAL A 24 -21.95 -30.49 4.52
C VAL A 24 -21.15 -30.41 5.81
N LYS A 25 -19.88 -29.99 5.69
CA LYS A 25 -19.28 -29.20 6.75
C LYS A 25 -20.20 -27.99 6.89
N ILE A 26 -21.07 -28.06 7.88
CA ILE A 26 -21.59 -26.85 8.49
C ILE A 26 -20.35 -26.21 9.09
N GLU A 27 -19.67 -25.38 8.31
CA GLU A 27 -19.00 -24.22 8.88
C GLU A 27 -20.12 -23.43 9.52
N VAL A 28 -20.45 -23.82 10.76
CA VAL A 28 -20.90 -22.86 11.74
C VAL A 28 -19.67 -21.99 11.90
N SER A 29 -19.51 -21.03 10.98
CA SER A 29 -18.86 -19.78 11.29
C SER A 29 -19.70 -19.28 12.45
N ALA A 30 -19.27 -19.62 13.66
CA ALA A 30 -19.62 -18.85 14.82
C ALA A 30 -19.18 -17.45 14.38
N THR A 31 -20.16 -16.61 14.04
CA THR A 31 -19.96 -15.18 13.83
C THR A 31 -19.30 -14.74 15.11
N ALA A 32 -17.96 -14.70 15.09
CA ALA A 32 -17.17 -14.30 16.22
C ALA A 32 -17.56 -12.85 16.42
N VAL A 33 -18.44 -12.61 17.39
CA VAL A 33 -18.81 -11.26 17.81
C VAL A 33 -17.49 -10.57 18.06
N ASN A 34 -17.14 -9.62 17.17
CA ASN A 34 -15.84 -9.00 17.21
C ASN A 34 -15.78 -8.29 18.55
N THR A 35 -14.85 -8.72 19.41
CA THR A 35 -14.76 -8.12 20.72
C THR A 35 -14.28 -6.69 20.53
N ARG A 36 -15.13 -5.71 20.80
CA ARG A 36 -14.71 -4.32 20.86
C ARG A 36 -13.84 -4.10 22.08
N TYR A 37 -12.65 -3.56 21.89
CA TYR A 37 -11.75 -3.13 22.95
C TYR A 37 -11.84 -1.62 23.14
N VAL A 38 -11.86 -1.17 24.39
CA VAL A 38 -11.73 0.25 24.73
C VAL A 38 -10.48 0.39 25.57
N LEU A 39 -9.47 1.05 25.03
CA LEU A 39 -8.25 1.33 25.75
C LEU A 39 -8.39 2.67 26.46
N LEU A 40 -8.42 2.61 27.79
CA LEU A 40 -8.50 3.78 28.65
C LEU A 40 -7.10 4.24 29.03
N TYR A 41 -6.87 5.54 28.86
CA TYR A 41 -5.60 6.17 29.19
C TYR A 41 -5.80 7.50 29.90
N ASP A 42 -4.82 7.88 30.73
CA ASP A 42 -4.72 9.23 31.29
C ASP A 42 -3.83 10.10 30.40
N LYS A 43 -2.61 9.63 30.14
CA LYS A 43 -1.64 10.30 29.27
C LYS A 43 -1.14 9.37 28.17
N LEU A 44 -0.88 9.92 26.99
CA LEU A 44 -0.28 9.16 25.89
C LEU A 44 1.18 8.81 26.17
N TYR A 45 1.93 9.72 26.78
CA TYR A 45 3.35 9.58 27.03
C TYR A 45 3.64 9.70 28.52
N GLY A 46 4.42 8.75 29.05
CA GLY A 46 5.01 8.90 30.38
C GLY A 46 6.08 10.00 30.40
N TYR A 47 6.44 10.47 31.60
CA TYR A 47 7.46 11.49 31.77
C TYR A 47 8.77 11.13 31.05
N ALA A 48 9.25 12.05 30.18
CA ALA A 48 10.44 11.90 29.35
C ALA A 48 10.45 10.69 28.37
N LYS A 49 9.35 9.95 28.21
CA LYS A 49 9.26 8.87 27.21
C LYS A 49 8.99 9.45 25.82
N GLN A 50 9.65 8.89 24.80
CA GLN A 50 9.40 9.22 23.39
C GLN A 50 8.29 8.34 22.77
N THR A 51 8.08 7.15 23.33
CA THR A 51 7.09 6.19 22.86
C THR A 51 5.87 6.16 23.78
N SER A 52 4.73 5.77 23.21
CA SER A 52 3.45 5.64 23.89
C SER A 52 3.05 4.16 23.95
N GLU A 53 3.02 3.58 25.15
CA GLU A 53 2.61 2.17 25.34
C GLU A 53 1.14 1.95 24.94
N ILE A 54 0.28 2.96 25.17
CA ILE A 54 -1.13 2.94 24.75
C ILE A 54 -1.27 2.91 23.23
N LEU A 55 -0.53 3.75 22.51
CA LEU A 55 -0.59 3.76 21.05
C LEU A 55 0.05 2.49 20.46
N GLN A 56 1.11 1.96 21.07
CA GLN A 56 1.70 0.68 20.66
C GLN A 56 0.70 -0.47 20.79
N LEU A 57 0.00 -0.57 21.92
CA LEU A 57 -1.03 -1.60 22.12
C LEU A 57 -2.20 -1.40 21.16
N TYR A 58 -2.62 -0.16 20.92
CA TYR A 58 -3.64 0.16 19.92
C TYR A 58 -3.26 -0.36 18.54
N MET A 59 -2.06 -0.04 18.05
CA MET A 59 -1.58 -0.49 16.74
C MET A 59 -1.46 -2.00 16.65
N GLU A 60 -1.02 -2.65 17.73
CA GLU A 60 -0.95 -4.11 17.82
C GLU A 60 -2.35 -4.75 17.72
N LEU A 61 -3.31 -4.29 18.52
CA LEU A 61 -4.68 -4.83 18.48
C LEU A 61 -5.35 -4.59 17.13
N LYS A 62 -5.18 -3.39 16.54
CA LYS A 62 -5.69 -3.06 15.21
C LYS A 62 -5.09 -3.95 14.12
N SER A 63 -3.78 -4.21 14.17
CA SER A 63 -3.10 -5.10 13.21
C SER A 63 -3.54 -6.56 13.35
N ASN A 64 -4.14 -6.92 14.49
CA ASN A 64 -4.81 -8.20 14.71
C ASN A 64 -6.31 -8.17 14.38
N ASN A 65 -6.74 -7.19 13.59
CA ASN A 65 -8.12 -7.02 13.11
C ASN A 65 -9.16 -6.88 14.23
N GLN A 66 -8.74 -6.38 15.40
CA GLN A 66 -9.66 -6.07 16.48
C GLN A 66 -10.31 -4.69 16.25
N ASP A 67 -11.54 -4.54 16.74
CA ASP A 67 -12.20 -3.23 16.88
C ASP A 67 -11.69 -2.59 18.17
N VAL A 68 -11.04 -1.43 18.06
CA VAL A 68 -10.35 -0.79 19.19
C VAL A 68 -10.67 0.70 19.21
N LEU A 69 -11.11 1.20 20.37
CA LEU A 69 -11.32 2.62 20.61
C LEU A 69 -10.31 3.13 21.65
N LEU A 70 -9.81 4.34 21.43
CA LEU A 70 -8.99 5.07 22.38
C LEU A 70 -9.88 6.06 23.14
N LEU A 71 -9.92 5.99 24.46
CA LEU A 71 -10.74 6.91 25.25
C LEU A 71 -9.94 7.47 26.43
N GLN A 72 -9.80 8.80 26.46
CA GLN A 72 -9.18 9.47 27.58
C GLN A 72 -10.08 9.37 28.82
N ILE A 73 -9.48 9.17 29.99
CA ILE A 73 -10.24 8.96 31.23
C ILE A 73 -11.10 10.17 31.62
N ASP A 74 -10.66 11.37 31.30
CA ASP A 74 -11.40 12.60 31.58
C ASP A 74 -12.68 12.72 30.72
N ASP A 75 -12.74 11.96 29.62
CA ASP A 75 -13.88 11.88 28.70
C ASP A 75 -14.77 10.64 28.91
N LEU A 76 -14.53 9.88 29.98
CA LEU A 76 -15.26 8.65 30.30
C LEU A 76 -16.75 8.93 30.55
N ASP A 77 -17.59 8.46 29.62
CA ASP A 77 -19.05 8.50 29.69
C ASP A 77 -19.60 7.11 29.35
N GLU A 78 -20.53 6.58 30.16
CA GLU A 78 -21.20 5.30 29.93
C GLU A 78 -21.82 5.21 28.53
N LYS A 79 -22.27 6.34 27.97
CA LYS A 79 -22.88 6.37 26.63
C LYS A 79 -21.89 6.11 25.50
N LYS A 80 -20.60 6.30 25.74
CA LYS A 80 -19.54 6.08 24.75
C LYS A 80 -19.05 4.63 24.72
N ILE A 81 -19.39 3.83 25.73
CA ILE A 81 -18.89 2.46 25.90
C ILE A 81 -20.05 1.49 25.77
N GLU A 82 -19.94 0.56 24.83
CA GLU A 82 -20.91 -0.53 24.70
C GLU A 82 -20.78 -1.52 25.85
N LYS A 83 -21.90 -2.12 26.25
CA LYS A 83 -21.99 -2.94 27.47
C LYS A 83 -21.13 -4.21 27.44
N ASP A 84 -20.79 -4.69 26.26
CA ASP A 84 -19.98 -5.88 26.00
C ASP A 84 -18.53 -5.56 25.59
N ALA A 85 -18.16 -4.28 25.52
CA ALA A 85 -16.80 -3.88 25.22
C ALA A 85 -15.82 -4.32 26.33
N LYS A 86 -14.67 -4.88 25.92
CA LYS A 86 -13.57 -5.20 26.83
C LYS A 86 -12.76 -3.94 27.10
N ILE A 87 -12.86 -3.44 28.31
CA ILE A 87 -12.12 -2.26 28.75
C ILE A 87 -10.74 -2.67 29.21
N ILE A 88 -9.69 -1.99 28.74
CA ILE A 88 -8.32 -2.20 29.19
C ILE A 88 -7.79 -0.87 29.71
N VAL A 89 -7.44 -0.84 30.99
CA VAL A 89 -6.79 0.32 31.60
C VAL A 89 -5.28 0.08 31.66
N ILE A 90 -4.51 0.91 30.96
CA ILE A 90 -3.06 0.76 30.87
C ILE A 90 -2.41 1.51 32.03
N SER A 91 -1.90 0.77 33.02
CA SER A 91 -1.35 1.35 34.24
C SER A 91 -0.19 2.33 34.00
N SER A 92 0.62 2.11 32.96
CA SER A 92 1.76 2.98 32.62
C SER A 92 1.37 4.32 32.01
N SER A 93 0.11 4.51 31.63
CA SER A 93 -0.44 5.80 31.20
C SER A 93 -0.76 6.74 32.36
N PHE A 94 -0.69 6.26 33.61
CA PHE A 94 -1.00 7.02 34.82
C PHE A 94 0.29 7.33 35.59
N ASP A 95 0.54 8.61 35.84
CA ASP A 95 1.65 9.02 36.71
C ASP A 95 1.35 8.79 38.20
N ASP A 96 0.06 8.75 38.55
CA ASP A 96 -0.43 8.59 39.91
C ASP A 96 -1.16 7.25 40.10
N LYS A 97 -0.66 6.45 41.04
CA LYS A 97 -1.27 5.16 41.41
C LYS A 97 -2.65 5.34 42.03
N GLU A 98 -2.91 6.44 42.73
CA GLU A 98 -4.24 6.73 43.27
C GLU A 98 -5.21 7.02 42.14
N LYS A 99 -4.86 7.88 41.17
CA LYS A 99 -5.68 8.12 39.97
C LYS A 99 -5.98 6.84 39.17
N TYR A 100 -5.01 5.93 39.04
CA TYR A 100 -5.23 4.62 38.41
C TYR A 100 -6.24 3.77 39.20
N LYS A 101 -6.11 3.71 40.52
CA LYS A 101 -7.03 2.96 41.38
C LYS A 101 -8.45 3.55 41.34
N ASP A 102 -8.57 4.87 41.45
CA ASP A 102 -9.85 5.59 41.36
C ASP A 102 -10.55 5.32 40.02
N THR A 103 -9.77 5.18 38.95
CA THR A 103 -10.28 4.81 37.62
C THR A 103 -10.87 3.40 37.62
N LEU A 104 -10.18 2.42 38.22
CA LEU A 104 -10.70 1.06 38.33
C LEU A 104 -11.97 0.99 39.20
N ASP A 105 -12.00 1.77 40.28
CA ASP A 105 -13.17 1.86 41.15
C ASP A 105 -14.36 2.51 40.42
N LYS A 106 -14.12 3.58 39.65
CA LYS A 106 -15.14 4.18 38.76
C LYS A 106 -15.71 3.16 37.79
N LEU A 107 -14.88 2.42 37.05
CA LEU A 107 -15.36 1.38 36.12
C LEU A 107 -16.21 0.33 36.82
N SER A 108 -15.81 -0.09 38.01
CA SER A 108 -16.55 -1.07 38.81
C SER A 108 -17.94 -0.55 39.20
N VAL A 109 -18.06 0.75 39.51
CA VAL A 109 -19.35 1.41 39.79
C VAL A 109 -20.24 1.46 38.54
N LEU A 110 -19.67 1.69 37.36
CA LEU A 110 -20.40 1.64 36.08
C LEU A 110 -20.75 0.20 35.64
N GLY A 111 -20.43 -0.81 36.45
CA GLY A 111 -20.66 -2.22 36.14
C GLY A 111 -19.73 -2.79 35.07
N MET A 112 -18.66 -2.06 34.74
CA MET A 112 -17.70 -2.43 33.71
C MET A 112 -16.51 -3.18 34.32
N LYS A 113 -15.98 -4.18 33.60
CA LYS A 113 -14.83 -4.97 34.06
C LYS A 113 -13.57 -4.57 33.31
N ASN A 114 -12.52 -4.26 34.06
CA ASN A 114 -11.18 -4.10 33.48
C ASN A 114 -10.58 -5.45 33.11
N HIS A 115 -10.12 -5.56 31.88
CA HIS A 115 -9.32 -6.65 31.37
C HIS A 115 -7.85 -6.25 31.43
N THR A 116 -7.02 -7.13 32.00
CA THR A 116 -5.57 -6.92 32.00
C THR A 116 -5.00 -7.12 30.59
N GLU A 117 -3.89 -6.46 30.27
CA GLU A 117 -3.12 -6.70 29.04
C GLU A 117 -2.81 -8.19 28.84
N LYS A 118 -2.54 -8.91 29.94
CA LYS A 118 -2.28 -10.36 29.94
C LYS A 118 -3.49 -11.22 29.61
N SER A 119 -4.71 -10.68 29.72
CA SER A 119 -5.97 -11.37 29.41
C SER A 119 -6.46 -11.10 27.99
N ILE A 120 -5.69 -10.34 27.20
CA ILE A 120 -5.92 -10.20 25.76
C ILE A 120 -5.61 -11.56 25.13
N HIS A 121 -6.66 -12.35 24.92
CA HIS A 121 -6.59 -13.44 23.97
C HIS A 121 -6.56 -12.83 22.58
N LEU A 122 -5.36 -12.63 22.04
CA LEU A 122 -5.15 -12.51 20.61
C LEU A 122 -5.72 -13.79 20.01
N ASN A 123 -6.98 -13.73 19.54
CA ASN A 123 -7.68 -14.89 19.01
C ASN A 123 -6.92 -15.35 17.77
N GLN A 124 -6.10 -16.37 17.96
CA GLN A 124 -5.29 -16.98 16.93
C GLN A 124 -6.24 -17.72 15.98
N SER A 125 -6.46 -17.15 14.80
CA SER A 125 -6.61 -18.02 13.62
C SER A 125 -5.23 -18.61 13.35
N THR A 126 -4.99 -19.77 13.95
CA THR A 126 -3.76 -20.54 13.96
C THR A 126 -3.38 -21.10 12.58
N LYS A 127 -3.28 -20.28 11.53
CA LYS A 127 -2.95 -20.81 10.19
C LYS A 127 -1.70 -20.33 9.48
N GLN A 128 -1.00 -19.27 9.89
CA GLN A 128 0.45 -19.17 9.70
C GLN A 128 1.04 -17.90 10.31
N LYS A 129 2.06 -18.08 11.15
CA LYS A 129 3.01 -17.03 11.53
C LYS A 129 3.96 -16.80 10.36
N GLY A 130 4.22 -15.55 10.01
CA GLY A 130 5.20 -15.21 8.98
C GLY A 130 5.31 -13.72 8.76
N LEU A 131 6.42 -13.33 8.18
CA LEU A 131 6.77 -11.95 7.89
C LEU A 131 6.31 -11.58 6.48
N PHE A 132 5.67 -10.42 6.30
CA PHE A 132 5.50 -9.86 4.97
C PHE A 132 6.76 -9.12 4.55
N LEU A 133 7.00 -9.08 3.24
CA LEU A 133 8.04 -8.24 2.66
C LEU A 133 7.39 -7.06 1.92
N GLY A 134 8.08 -5.93 1.94
CA GLY A 134 7.68 -4.76 1.18
C GLY A 134 8.84 -4.05 0.49
N ILE A 135 8.54 -3.36 -0.60
CA ILE A 135 9.42 -2.37 -1.23
C ILE A 135 8.82 -1.02 -0.94
N ASP A 136 9.60 -0.10 -0.38
CA ASP A 136 9.12 1.26 -0.09
C ASP A 136 9.84 2.31 -0.97
N GLU A 137 9.28 3.52 -0.96
CA GLU A 137 9.81 4.70 -1.63
C GLU A 137 10.06 4.49 -3.13
N VAL A 138 9.09 3.90 -3.82
CA VAL A 138 9.13 3.74 -5.27
C VAL A 138 8.66 5.03 -5.96
N TYR A 139 9.62 5.80 -6.49
CA TYR A 139 9.37 7.04 -7.23
C TYR A 139 9.34 6.83 -8.75
N PRO A 140 8.73 7.77 -9.52
CA PRO A 140 8.80 7.77 -10.98
C PRO A 140 10.20 7.91 -11.58
N PHE A 141 11.19 8.26 -10.77
CA PHE A 141 12.60 8.37 -11.15
C PHE A 141 13.46 7.26 -10.52
N SER A 142 12.84 6.27 -9.86
CA SER A 142 13.57 5.13 -9.32
C SER A 142 14.21 4.29 -10.44
N ASP A 143 15.20 3.46 -10.08
CA ASP A 143 15.79 2.52 -11.04
C ASP A 143 14.80 1.39 -11.35
N PHE A 144 14.12 1.52 -12.49
CA PHE A 144 13.09 0.57 -12.93
C PHE A 144 13.63 -0.82 -13.20
N ASN A 145 14.87 -0.95 -13.69
CA ASN A 145 15.46 -2.28 -13.92
C ASN A 145 15.66 -2.97 -12.58
N LYS A 146 16.23 -2.26 -11.61
CA LYS A 146 16.42 -2.77 -10.24
C LYS A 146 15.09 -3.20 -9.62
N LEU A 147 14.04 -2.40 -9.78
CA LEU A 147 12.70 -2.72 -9.26
C LEU A 147 12.14 -4.00 -9.89
N MET A 148 12.27 -4.12 -11.21
CA MET A 148 11.80 -5.30 -11.95
C MET A 148 12.58 -6.56 -11.60
N ASP A 149 13.90 -6.45 -11.41
CA ASP A 149 14.76 -7.56 -11.02
C ASP A 149 14.42 -8.08 -9.62
N ILE A 150 14.17 -7.17 -8.68
CA ILE A 150 13.71 -7.52 -7.32
C ILE A 150 12.34 -8.20 -7.38
N ALA A 151 11.39 -7.61 -8.10
CA ALA A 151 10.04 -8.19 -8.25
C ALA A 151 10.09 -9.59 -8.89
N GLU A 152 10.95 -9.80 -9.89
CA GLU A 152 11.14 -11.12 -10.49
C GLU A 152 11.80 -12.10 -9.52
N SER A 153 12.83 -11.68 -8.78
CA SER A 153 13.50 -12.51 -7.78
C SER A 153 12.54 -12.98 -6.67
N LEU A 154 11.69 -12.08 -6.16
CA LEU A 154 10.67 -12.42 -5.16
C LEU A 154 9.61 -13.36 -5.75
N ASN A 155 9.12 -13.07 -6.96
CA ASN A 155 8.17 -13.93 -7.66
C ASN A 155 8.72 -15.34 -7.94
N ASP A 156 9.98 -15.47 -8.32
CA ASP A 156 10.62 -16.77 -8.59
C ASP A 156 10.78 -17.61 -7.32
N ARG A 157 10.82 -16.95 -6.16
CA ARG A 157 10.73 -17.59 -4.83
C ARG A 157 9.29 -17.86 -4.40
N GLY A 158 8.30 -17.44 -5.19
CA GLY A 158 6.88 -17.56 -4.88
C GLY A 158 6.40 -16.62 -3.79
N ILE A 159 7.08 -15.48 -3.58
CA ILE A 159 6.75 -14.50 -2.55
C ILE A 159 5.90 -13.38 -3.15
N GLU A 160 4.70 -13.17 -2.61
CA GLU A 160 3.89 -11.98 -2.88
C GLU A 160 4.13 -10.90 -1.82
N PHE A 161 4.34 -9.66 -2.25
CA PHE A 161 4.89 -8.59 -1.43
C PHE A 161 4.11 -7.28 -1.59
N ILE A 162 4.30 -6.32 -0.69
CA ILE A 162 3.72 -4.97 -0.83
C ILE A 162 4.72 -4.05 -1.55
N CYS A 163 4.26 -3.24 -2.49
CA CYS A 163 5.06 -2.22 -3.15
C CYS A 163 4.43 -0.86 -2.90
N THR A 164 5.09 -0.04 -2.08
CA THR A 164 4.63 1.31 -1.74
C THR A 164 5.23 2.31 -2.73
N ILE A 165 4.36 2.99 -3.46
CA ILE A 165 4.73 3.99 -4.46
C ILE A 165 4.48 5.40 -3.92
N MET A 166 5.29 6.35 -4.39
CA MET A 166 5.07 7.75 -4.06
C MET A 166 3.92 8.33 -4.90
N PRO A 167 3.07 9.19 -4.31
CA PRO A 167 2.01 9.83 -5.05
C PRO A 167 2.59 10.81 -6.08
N VAL A 168 2.04 10.80 -7.29
CA VAL A 168 2.31 11.81 -8.32
C VAL A 168 1.05 12.63 -8.46
N TYR A 169 1.16 13.96 -8.43
CA TYR A 169 0.00 14.86 -8.43
C TYR A 169 -0.19 15.63 -9.75
N GLU A 170 0.85 15.68 -10.58
CA GLU A 170 0.93 16.50 -11.79
C GLU A 170 1.81 15.84 -12.85
N ASN A 171 1.77 16.39 -14.07
CA ASN A 171 2.59 15.98 -15.20
C ASN A 171 2.38 14.52 -15.67
N TYR A 172 1.14 14.04 -15.60
CA TYR A 172 0.75 12.69 -16.02
C TYR A 172 0.91 12.46 -17.53
N GLU A 173 1.04 13.53 -18.32
CA GLU A 173 1.27 13.52 -19.76
C GLU A 173 2.72 13.24 -20.17
N LEU A 174 3.66 13.19 -19.20
CA LEU A 174 5.05 12.90 -19.48
C LEU A 174 5.26 11.42 -19.80
N GLU A 175 6.06 11.13 -20.83
CA GLU A 175 6.45 9.76 -21.21
C GLU A 175 7.11 9.00 -20.05
N ALA A 176 7.83 9.71 -19.16
CA ALA A 176 8.42 9.11 -17.97
C ALA A 176 7.36 8.54 -17.01
N TYR A 177 6.20 9.20 -16.90
CA TYR A 177 5.09 8.71 -16.09
C TYR A 177 4.43 7.49 -16.75
N ASP A 178 4.25 7.49 -18.06
CA ASP A 178 3.76 6.31 -18.79
C ASP A 178 4.69 5.09 -18.57
N LYS A 179 6.00 5.28 -18.66
CA LYS A 179 6.99 4.24 -18.37
C LYS A 179 6.90 3.74 -16.93
N PHE A 180 6.75 4.67 -15.97
CA PHE A 180 6.58 4.33 -14.57
C PHE A 180 5.36 3.41 -14.34
N ILE A 181 4.22 3.76 -14.95
CA ILE A 181 2.98 2.98 -14.86
C ILE A 181 3.17 1.57 -15.42
N GLU A 182 3.84 1.42 -16.56
CA GLU A 182 4.07 0.09 -17.15
C GLU A 182 5.01 -0.77 -16.30
N VAL A 183 6.02 -0.17 -15.66
CA VAL A 183 6.88 -0.87 -14.69
C VAL A 183 6.07 -1.31 -13.48
N LEU A 184 5.20 -0.46 -12.92
CA LEU A 184 4.34 -0.83 -11.81
C LEU A 184 3.36 -1.95 -12.16
N LYS A 185 2.81 -1.98 -13.39
CA LYS A 185 1.95 -3.09 -13.85
C LYS A 185 2.74 -4.40 -13.93
N TYR A 186 3.99 -4.33 -14.38
CA TYR A 186 4.88 -5.49 -14.37
C TYR A 186 5.15 -5.99 -12.94
N VAL A 187 5.47 -5.09 -12.01
CA VAL A 187 5.65 -5.40 -10.58
C VAL A 187 4.39 -6.05 -10.01
N ASN A 188 3.21 -5.50 -10.31
CA ASN A 188 1.95 -6.05 -9.86
C ASN A 188 1.69 -7.47 -10.38
N LYS A 189 1.99 -7.71 -11.66
CA LYS A 189 1.91 -9.05 -12.26
C LYS A 189 2.90 -10.05 -11.63
N LYS A 190 4.00 -9.57 -11.04
CA LYS A 190 5.02 -10.36 -10.33
C LYS A 190 4.73 -10.47 -8.82
N GLY A 191 3.49 -10.29 -8.40
CA GLY A 191 3.07 -10.48 -7.01
C GLY A 191 3.22 -9.24 -6.11
N GLY A 192 3.51 -8.07 -6.69
CA GLY A 192 3.55 -6.81 -5.96
C GLY A 192 2.15 -6.21 -5.75
N CYS A 193 1.68 -6.12 -4.51
CA CYS A 193 0.46 -5.42 -4.16
C CYS A 193 0.74 -3.92 -3.99
N ILE A 194 0.09 -3.06 -4.79
CA ILE A 194 0.43 -1.63 -4.82
C ILE A 194 -0.26 -0.87 -3.68
N PHE A 195 0.56 -0.21 -2.88
CA PHE A 195 0.17 0.76 -1.85
C PHE A 195 0.69 2.13 -2.25
N ILE A 196 0.07 3.20 -1.77
CA ILE A 196 0.53 4.58 -2.03
C ILE A 196 1.00 5.23 -0.73
N HIS A 197 2.10 5.96 -0.78
CA HIS A 197 2.62 6.67 0.39
C HIS A 197 1.78 7.92 0.68
N TYR A 198 1.51 8.20 1.95
CA TYR A 198 0.95 9.48 2.38
C TYR A 198 2.00 10.59 2.17
N PRO A 199 1.67 11.74 1.56
CA PRO A 199 2.69 12.72 1.20
C PRO A 199 3.53 13.17 2.39
N VAL A 200 4.83 13.30 2.16
CA VAL A 200 5.74 13.96 3.09
C VAL A 200 5.55 15.46 2.94
N ILE A 201 4.72 16.06 3.80
CA ILE A 201 4.52 17.50 3.84
C ILE A 201 5.72 18.11 4.55
N ASN A 202 6.67 18.67 3.81
CA ASN A 202 7.75 19.47 4.39
C ASN A 202 7.20 20.87 4.69
N GLU A 203 7.31 21.31 5.95
CA GLU A 203 6.80 22.58 6.47
C GLU A 203 7.37 23.82 5.73
N ASP A 204 8.49 23.67 5.01
CA ASP A 204 9.11 24.74 4.24
C ASP A 204 8.67 24.73 2.76
N GLY A 205 7.46 25.27 2.51
CA GLY A 205 7.15 25.93 1.24
C GLY A 205 6.48 25.10 0.14
N THR A 206 5.88 23.95 0.44
CA THR A 206 4.97 23.29 -0.52
C THR A 206 3.53 23.75 -0.28
N TYR A 207 2.95 24.38 -1.30
CA TYR A 207 1.61 24.97 -1.30
C TYR A 207 0.57 23.98 -0.78
N ASP A 208 -0.09 24.41 0.29
CA ASP A 208 -1.49 24.22 0.70
C ASP A 208 -2.43 23.64 -0.38
N LYS A 209 -2.17 22.38 -0.76
CA LYS A 209 -3.10 21.53 -1.49
C LYS A 209 -3.69 20.63 -0.43
N ASP A 210 -5.01 20.68 -0.30
CA ASP A 210 -5.77 19.69 0.45
C ASP A 210 -5.20 18.30 0.18
N THR A 211 -4.53 17.74 1.19
CA THR A 211 -3.80 16.48 1.11
C THR A 211 -4.72 15.36 0.67
N LYS A 212 -6.01 15.43 1.04
CA LYS A 212 -7.04 14.49 0.61
C LYS A 212 -7.25 14.57 -0.90
N ALA A 213 -7.57 15.76 -1.41
CA ALA A 213 -7.86 15.96 -2.83
C ALA A 213 -6.67 15.59 -3.73
N GLY A 214 -5.44 15.88 -3.26
CA GLY A 214 -4.23 15.44 -3.95
C GLY A 214 -4.11 13.92 -4.00
N LEU A 215 -4.30 13.26 -2.86
CA LEU A 215 -4.17 11.81 -2.73
C LEU A 215 -5.27 11.06 -3.51
N GLU A 216 -6.52 11.53 -3.42
CA GLU A 216 -7.66 11.02 -4.20
C GLU A 216 -7.38 11.11 -5.70
N LYS A 217 -6.94 12.28 -6.19
CA LYS A 217 -6.57 12.47 -7.60
C LYS A 217 -5.44 11.53 -8.04
N ALA A 218 -4.45 11.29 -7.19
CA ALA A 218 -3.35 10.36 -7.50
C ALA A 218 -3.86 8.91 -7.59
N ILE A 219 -4.66 8.47 -6.62
CA ILE A 219 -5.27 7.13 -6.59
C ILE A 219 -6.13 6.90 -7.84
N ASP A 220 -6.99 7.85 -8.17
CA ASP A 220 -7.86 7.78 -9.36
C ASP A 220 -7.06 7.69 -10.65
N GLU A 221 -5.97 8.46 -10.77
CA GLU A 221 -5.12 8.43 -11.96
C GLU A 221 -4.42 7.06 -12.13
N TYR A 222 -3.89 6.48 -11.05
CA TYR A 222 -3.31 5.14 -11.08
C TYR A 222 -4.36 4.10 -11.50
N ARG A 223 -5.58 4.16 -10.93
CA ARG A 223 -6.69 3.25 -11.25
C ARG A 223 -7.17 3.38 -12.68
N ARG A 224 -7.32 4.61 -13.18
CA ARG A 224 -7.68 4.91 -14.58
C ARG A 224 -6.70 4.27 -15.56
N ARG A 225 -5.45 4.09 -15.15
CA ARG A 225 -4.39 3.45 -15.93
C ARG A 225 -4.25 1.95 -15.70
N GLY A 226 -5.14 1.34 -14.90
CA GLY A 226 -5.19 -0.09 -14.66
C GLY A 226 -4.30 -0.58 -13.52
N LEU A 227 -3.89 0.30 -12.60
CA LEU A 227 -3.21 -0.07 -11.36
C LEU A 227 -4.16 0.05 -10.18
N GLU A 228 -4.35 -1.06 -9.48
CA GLU A 228 -5.19 -1.07 -8.29
C GLU A 228 -4.40 -0.67 -7.05
N ILE A 229 -4.80 0.44 -6.44
CA ILE A 229 -4.26 0.89 -5.16
C ILE A 229 -5.07 0.26 -4.03
N ARG A 230 -4.42 -0.55 -3.19
CA ARG A 230 -5.06 -1.32 -2.11
C ARG A 230 -5.02 -0.62 -0.75
N GLY A 231 -3.97 0.14 -0.50
CA GLY A 231 -3.78 0.79 0.79
C GLY A 231 -2.88 2.00 0.76
N ILE A 232 -2.79 2.66 1.90
CA ILE A 232 -1.96 3.84 2.12
C ILE A 232 -0.89 3.52 3.16
N ALA A 233 0.36 3.89 2.88
CA ALA A 233 1.45 3.82 3.84
C ALA A 233 1.64 5.17 4.53
N LEU A 234 1.67 5.19 5.86
CA LEU A 234 1.82 6.40 6.65
C LEU A 234 2.34 6.10 8.06
N SER A 235 3.02 7.08 8.66
CA SER A 235 3.48 6.94 10.04
C SER A 235 2.33 7.03 11.03
N GLN A 236 2.52 6.41 12.20
CA GLN A 236 1.52 6.38 13.26
C GLN A 236 0.99 7.78 13.65
N ASP A 237 1.87 8.77 13.73
CA ASP A 237 1.54 10.17 14.03
C ASP A 237 0.71 10.81 12.92
N ASN A 238 1.11 10.63 11.65
CA ASN A 238 0.35 11.13 10.51
C ASN A 238 -1.06 10.52 10.43
N LEU A 239 -1.21 9.23 10.75
CA LEU A 239 -2.52 8.59 10.81
C LEU A 239 -3.46 9.29 11.81
N LEU A 240 -2.96 9.61 13.00
CA LEU A 240 -3.80 10.17 14.05
C LEU A 240 -4.09 11.66 13.79
N GLU A 241 -3.07 12.43 13.42
CA GLU A 241 -3.18 13.87 13.20
C GLU A 241 -3.89 14.23 11.89
N ASN A 242 -3.76 13.39 10.87
CA ASN A 242 -4.29 13.64 9.53
C ASN A 242 -5.30 12.57 9.07
N SER A 243 -5.98 11.90 10.01
CA SER A 243 -7.02 10.88 9.73
C SER A 243 -8.09 11.35 8.73
N LYS A 244 -8.46 12.63 8.75
CA LYS A 244 -9.40 13.21 7.79
C LYS A 244 -8.93 13.18 6.34
N ALA A 245 -7.60 13.22 6.11
CA ALA A 245 -7.03 13.20 4.77
C ALA A 245 -7.14 11.82 4.12
N ILE A 246 -7.28 10.76 4.92
CA ILE A 246 -7.48 9.39 4.44
C ILE A 246 -8.94 8.96 4.46
N GLN A 247 -9.79 9.69 5.20
CA GLN A 247 -11.21 9.42 5.31
C GLN A 247 -11.88 9.45 3.93
N ASP A 248 -12.75 8.48 3.67
CA ASP A 248 -13.52 8.31 2.42
C ASP A 248 -12.68 8.01 1.18
N LEU A 249 -11.35 7.89 1.30
CA LEU A 249 -10.58 7.28 0.23
C LEU A 249 -10.97 5.82 0.14
N ASP A 250 -11.28 5.38 -1.08
CA ASP A 250 -11.66 4.00 -1.40
C ASP A 250 -10.44 3.08 -1.31
N VAL A 251 -9.87 2.92 -0.11
CA VAL A 251 -8.75 2.01 0.18
C VAL A 251 -9.10 1.17 1.40
N GLN A 252 -8.52 -0.02 1.47
CA GLN A 252 -8.90 -1.03 2.45
C GLN A 252 -7.85 -1.19 3.56
N PHE A 253 -6.60 -0.93 3.22
CA PHE A 253 -5.46 -1.21 4.08
C PHE A 253 -4.72 0.08 4.47
N LEU A 254 -4.23 0.12 5.70
CA LEU A 254 -3.28 1.12 6.17
C LEU A 254 -2.00 0.41 6.59
N LEU A 255 -0.90 0.70 5.89
CA LEU A 255 0.44 0.25 6.25
C LEU A 255 1.05 1.27 7.22
N ILE A 256 1.14 0.89 8.50
CA ILE A 256 1.55 1.80 9.57
C ILE A 256 3.06 1.68 9.77
N THR A 257 3.77 2.77 9.52
CA THR A 257 5.21 2.90 9.76
C THR A 257 5.48 3.53 11.13
N GLU A 258 6.75 3.52 11.55
CA GLU A 258 7.17 4.02 12.87
C GLU A 258 6.78 5.50 13.10
N THR A 259 6.53 5.83 14.36
CA THR A 259 6.22 7.21 14.77
C THR A 259 7.40 8.13 14.52
N LYS A 260 7.21 9.19 13.73
CA LYS A 260 8.28 10.17 13.44
C LYS A 260 8.33 11.26 14.50
N VAL A 261 7.16 11.73 14.94
CA VAL A 261 7.01 12.78 15.96
C VAL A 261 5.98 12.35 17.00
N LYS A 262 6.06 12.89 18.21
CA LYS A 262 5.02 12.68 19.22
C LYS A 262 3.68 13.20 18.73
N THR A 263 2.68 12.36 18.83
CA THR A 263 1.27 12.69 18.59
C THR A 263 0.83 13.80 19.54
N ASP A 264 0.12 14.79 19.00
CA ASP A 264 -0.51 15.83 19.81
C ASP A 264 -1.46 15.23 20.87
N ILE A 265 -1.28 15.66 22.12
CA ILE A 265 -2.05 15.21 23.27
C ILE A 265 -3.48 15.77 23.30
N HIS A 266 -3.77 16.78 22.48
CA HIS A 266 -5.08 17.44 22.41
C HIS A 266 -6.01 16.86 21.34
N LEU A 267 -5.57 15.82 20.61
CA LEU A 267 -6.40 15.15 19.62
C LEU A 267 -7.56 14.40 20.28
N ASP A 268 -8.72 14.45 19.63
CA ASP A 268 -9.88 13.62 19.98
C ASP A 268 -9.68 12.19 19.46
N LEU A 269 -8.84 11.43 20.17
CA LEU A 269 -8.49 10.07 19.79
C LEU A 269 -9.68 9.11 19.80
N PHE A 270 -10.77 9.44 20.51
CA PHE A 270 -11.98 8.64 20.51
C PHE A 270 -12.68 8.71 19.16
N ASN A 271 -12.92 9.93 18.64
CA ASN A 271 -13.51 10.08 17.32
C ASN A 271 -12.56 9.60 16.21
N ILE A 272 -11.27 9.90 16.31
CA ILE A 272 -10.26 9.45 15.34
C ILE A 272 -10.21 7.91 15.27
N SER A 273 -10.10 7.22 16.41
CA SER A 273 -10.07 5.74 16.44
C SER A 273 -11.34 5.11 15.87
N LYS A 274 -12.50 5.74 16.10
CA LYS A 274 -13.78 5.33 15.50
C LYS A 274 -13.79 5.52 13.98
N GLU A 275 -13.27 6.63 13.46
CA GLU A 275 -13.24 6.91 12.03
C GLU A 275 -12.34 5.94 11.26
N ILE A 276 -11.15 5.68 11.78
CA ILE A 276 -10.14 4.82 11.14
C ILE A 276 -10.36 3.32 11.41
N ASN A 277 -11.36 2.97 12.22
CA ASN A 277 -11.64 1.58 12.57
C ASN A 277 -12.04 0.72 11.35
N ARG A 278 -12.54 1.36 10.29
CA ARG A 278 -12.93 0.75 9.01
C ARG A 278 -11.75 0.21 8.18
N TYR A 279 -10.51 0.51 8.55
CA TYR A 279 -9.35 0.06 7.79
C TYR A 279 -8.68 -1.15 8.44
N ILE A 280 -8.06 -1.98 7.60
CA ILE A 280 -7.21 -3.09 8.04
C ILE A 280 -5.79 -2.58 8.22
N PHE A 281 -5.23 -2.77 9.41
CA PHE A 281 -3.91 -2.25 9.74
C PHE A 281 -2.86 -3.33 9.46
N ILE A 282 -1.78 -2.93 8.82
CA ILE A 282 -0.59 -3.74 8.63
C ILE A 282 0.54 -3.00 9.31
N LYS A 283 1.10 -3.58 10.38
CA LYS A 283 2.25 -2.99 11.04
C LYS A 283 3.49 -3.21 10.19
N SER A 284 4.33 -2.20 10.06
CA SER A 284 5.55 -2.27 9.27
C SER A 284 6.78 -1.76 10.00
N TRP A 285 7.94 -2.27 9.57
CA TRP A 285 9.25 -1.93 10.10
C TRP A 285 10.21 -1.69 8.94
N ASP A 286 11.01 -0.63 9.06
CA ASP A 286 12.18 -0.46 8.22
C ASP A 286 13.16 -1.61 8.47
N ILE A 287 13.83 -2.10 7.42
CA ILE A 287 14.80 -3.18 7.54
C ILE A 287 15.94 -2.88 8.52
N ASP A 288 16.32 -1.62 8.69
CA ASP A 288 17.36 -1.20 9.64
C ASP A 288 16.86 -1.14 11.09
N SER A 289 15.58 -0.80 11.28
CA SER A 289 14.93 -0.82 12.60
C SER A 289 14.49 -2.22 13.01
N PHE A 290 14.38 -3.15 12.06
CA PHE A 290 13.82 -4.47 12.31
C PHE A 290 14.77 -5.38 13.09
N ASN A 291 14.46 -5.59 14.38
CA ASN A 291 15.20 -6.53 15.22
C ASN A 291 14.67 -7.96 15.08
N ILE A 292 15.27 -8.71 14.15
CA ILE A 292 14.95 -10.11 13.89
C ILE A 292 15.13 -11.05 15.09
N PHE A 293 16.01 -10.71 16.05
CA PHE A 293 16.20 -11.53 17.25
C PHE A 293 15.00 -11.43 18.18
N SER A 294 14.49 -10.21 18.39
CA SER A 294 13.27 -9.98 19.14
C SER A 294 12.06 -10.64 18.47
N TYR A 295 12.01 -10.67 17.14
CA TYR A 295 10.94 -11.33 16.38
C TYR A 295 10.87 -12.85 16.64
N ASN A 296 12.02 -13.52 16.81
CA ASN A 296 12.04 -14.96 17.11
C ASN A 296 11.63 -15.29 18.56
N ASP A 297 11.92 -14.39 19.51
CA ASP A 297 11.62 -14.60 20.93
C ASP A 297 10.20 -14.19 21.30
N LEU A 298 9.62 -13.25 20.56
CA LEU A 298 8.22 -12.88 20.69
C LEU A 298 7.36 -13.99 20.09
N GLN A 299 6.41 -14.50 20.86
CA GLN A 299 5.22 -15.15 20.29
C GLN A 299 4.35 -14.13 19.54
N SER A 300 4.94 -13.20 18.79
CA SER A 300 4.23 -12.18 18.03
C SER A 300 3.32 -12.89 17.03
N SER A 301 2.03 -12.72 17.25
CA SER A 301 0.96 -13.21 16.38
C SER A 301 0.83 -12.40 15.09
N ASN A 302 1.74 -11.46 14.85
CA ASN A 302 1.42 -10.30 14.04
C ASN A 302 1.96 -10.46 12.62
N GLN A 303 1.09 -10.10 11.70
CA GLN A 303 1.31 -9.93 10.27
C GLN A 303 2.20 -8.68 10.05
N ASP A 304 3.40 -8.71 10.62
CA ASP A 304 4.36 -7.61 10.52
C ASP A 304 5.01 -7.63 9.13
N LEU A 305 5.14 -6.45 8.54
CA LEU A 305 5.85 -6.24 7.30
C LEU A 305 7.24 -5.67 7.57
N VAL A 306 8.24 -6.17 6.86
CA VAL A 306 9.55 -5.49 6.77
C VAL A 306 9.70 -4.95 5.37
N TYR A 307 9.91 -3.65 5.27
CA TYR A 307 10.18 -3.01 4.00
C TYR A 307 11.64 -2.61 3.87
N PHE A 308 12.06 -2.41 2.62
CA PHE A 308 13.38 -1.90 2.28
C PHE A 308 13.24 -0.85 1.19
N VAL A 309 14.14 0.13 1.18
CA VAL A 309 14.17 1.18 0.17
C VAL A 309 14.97 0.69 -1.03
N ILE A 310 14.37 0.80 -2.23
CA ILE A 310 14.98 0.27 -3.47
C ILE A 310 16.38 0.82 -3.74
N HIS A 311 16.65 2.07 -3.39
CA HIS A 311 17.92 2.72 -3.68
C HIS A 311 19.05 2.24 -2.76
N ASP A 312 18.74 2.00 -1.49
CA ASP A 312 19.74 1.86 -0.43
C ASP A 312 19.94 0.41 0.04
N ASP A 313 18.93 -0.45 -0.07
CA ASP A 313 18.84 -1.64 0.79
C ASP A 313 18.83 -2.99 0.08
N VAL A 314 19.12 -3.05 -1.22
CA VAL A 314 18.98 -4.31 -1.98
C VAL A 314 19.93 -5.41 -1.48
N GLU A 315 21.14 -5.05 -1.06
CA GLU A 315 22.04 -6.00 -0.42
C GLU A 315 21.50 -6.49 0.94
N LYS A 316 20.81 -5.62 1.67
CA LYS A 316 20.20 -5.95 2.96
C LYS A 316 19.03 -6.91 2.78
N LEU A 317 18.23 -6.76 1.72
CA LEU A 317 17.18 -7.73 1.36
C LEU A 317 17.78 -9.12 1.18
N ASP A 318 18.85 -9.25 0.39
CA ASP A 318 19.49 -10.54 0.17
C ASP A 318 20.03 -11.16 1.46
N MET A 319 20.58 -10.34 2.36
CA MET A 319 21.02 -10.79 3.69
C MET A 319 19.84 -11.25 4.55
N LEU A 320 18.74 -10.50 4.56
CA LEU A 320 17.52 -10.85 5.27
C LEU A 320 16.95 -12.17 4.77
N LEU A 321 16.76 -12.33 3.45
CA LEU A 321 16.24 -13.57 2.86
C LEU A 321 17.10 -14.78 3.23
N LYS A 322 18.44 -14.68 3.12
CA LYS A 322 19.36 -15.74 3.54
C LYS A 322 19.24 -16.05 5.03
N TYR A 323 19.08 -15.03 5.87
CA TYR A 323 18.90 -15.22 7.31
C TYR A 323 17.58 -15.94 7.61
N LEU A 324 16.46 -15.48 7.04
CA LEU A 324 15.13 -16.07 7.22
C LEU A 324 15.14 -17.55 6.79
N ASP A 325 15.75 -17.85 5.64
CA ASP A 325 15.94 -19.22 5.14
C ASP A 325 16.75 -20.06 6.14
N SER A 326 17.88 -19.53 6.65
CA SER A 326 18.76 -20.23 7.59
C SER A 326 18.08 -20.53 8.94
N LYS A 327 17.17 -19.66 9.37
CA LYS A 327 16.40 -19.79 10.61
C LYS A 327 15.06 -20.49 10.43
N LYS A 328 14.69 -20.81 9.18
CA LYS A 328 13.39 -21.39 8.81
C LYS A 328 12.21 -20.53 9.29
N ILE A 329 12.39 -19.21 9.22
CA ILE A 329 11.32 -18.25 9.51
C ILE A 329 10.50 -18.10 8.23
N SER A 330 9.19 -18.31 8.32
CA SER A 330 8.32 -18.24 7.14
C SER A 330 8.17 -16.79 6.68
N ILE A 331 8.37 -16.56 5.39
CA ILE A 331 7.83 -15.38 4.71
C ILE A 331 6.40 -15.71 4.33
N LYS A 332 5.49 -14.76 4.53
CA LYS A 332 4.08 -14.91 4.19
C LYS A 332 3.79 -14.09 2.93
N ASP A 333 2.92 -14.61 2.08
CA ASP A 333 2.39 -13.89 0.92
C ASP A 333 1.35 -12.87 1.36
N PHE A 334 1.45 -11.64 0.85
CA PHE A 334 0.38 -10.66 1.04
C PHE A 334 -0.74 -10.87 0.00
N LYS A 335 -1.81 -11.53 0.41
CA LYS A 335 -2.99 -11.85 -0.42
C LYS A 335 -4.23 -11.15 0.11
N VAL A 336 -4.85 -10.30 -0.70
CA VAL A 336 -6.06 -9.54 -0.32
C VAL A 336 -7.22 -10.50 0.00
N GLU A 337 -7.29 -11.64 -0.68
CA GLU A 337 -8.32 -12.66 -0.49
C GLU A 337 -8.32 -13.26 0.92
N GLU A 338 -7.18 -13.26 1.62
CA GLU A 338 -7.11 -13.72 3.00
C GLU A 338 -7.82 -12.78 3.99
N TYR A 339 -8.16 -11.57 3.54
CA TYR A 339 -8.88 -10.57 4.32
C TYR A 339 -10.36 -10.43 3.90
N ALA A 340 -10.85 -11.24 2.95
CA ALA A 340 -12.21 -11.14 2.42
C ALA A 340 -13.28 -11.12 3.53
N ASP A 341 -13.20 -12.04 4.49
CA ASP A 341 -14.14 -12.09 5.62
C ASP A 341 -14.11 -10.82 6.48
N ILE A 342 -12.95 -10.19 6.63
CA ILE A 342 -12.78 -8.95 7.41
C ILE A 342 -13.40 -7.78 6.63
N LEU A 343 -13.10 -7.71 5.33
CA LEU A 343 -13.62 -6.67 4.43
C LEU A 343 -15.14 -6.73 4.34
N ASP A 344 -15.72 -7.93 4.27
CA ASP A 344 -17.18 -8.08 4.20
C ASP A 344 -17.86 -7.62 5.49
N ARG A 345 -17.26 -7.88 6.67
CA ARG A 345 -17.76 -7.34 7.95
C ARG A 345 -17.71 -5.82 8.01
N ILE A 346 -16.61 -5.22 7.53
CA ILE A 346 -16.47 -3.75 7.49
C ILE A 346 -17.56 -3.13 6.60
N LYS A 347 -17.96 -3.80 5.51
CA LYS A 347 -19.06 -3.33 4.65
C LYS A 347 -20.42 -3.40 5.35
N ASP A 348 -20.70 -4.51 6.04
CA ASP A 348 -21.97 -4.71 6.75
C ASP A 348 -22.20 -3.66 7.85
N ASP A 349 -21.15 -3.26 8.58
CA ASP A 349 -21.24 -2.25 9.64
C ASP A 349 -21.44 -0.82 9.10
N ASN A 350 -20.99 -0.54 7.87
CA ASN A 350 -21.05 0.81 7.27
C ASN A 350 -22.21 1.02 6.30
N GLY A 351 -22.92 -0.05 5.90
CA GLY A 351 -24.12 0.05 5.04
C GLY A 351 -23.86 0.53 3.60
N GLU A 352 -22.61 0.50 3.13
CA GLU A 352 -22.21 0.91 1.79
C GLU A 352 -22.06 -0.30 0.85
N GLU A 353 -22.86 -0.34 -0.22
CA GLU A 353 -22.62 -1.22 -1.37
C GLU A 353 -21.57 -0.59 -2.27
N THR A 354 -20.49 -1.29 -2.65
CA THR A 354 -19.86 -1.03 -3.96
C THR A 354 -19.21 -2.25 -4.61
N ILE A 355 -19.74 -2.55 -5.81
CA ILE A 355 -19.16 -3.06 -7.06
C ILE A 355 -17.82 -3.81 -6.98
N ILE A 356 -17.93 -5.12 -7.13
CA ILE A 356 -16.82 -6.02 -7.49
C ILE A 356 -16.39 -5.71 -8.93
N TYR A 357 -15.20 -5.13 -9.12
CA TYR A 357 -14.59 -5.05 -10.44
C TYR A 357 -14.16 -6.46 -10.87
N ASN A 358 -14.90 -7.00 -11.83
CA ASN A 358 -14.64 -8.29 -12.43
C ASN A 358 -13.36 -8.20 -13.28
N ASN A 359 -12.33 -8.93 -12.87
CA ASN A 359 -11.00 -8.91 -13.46
C ASN A 359 -11.03 -9.63 -14.82
N ASN A 360 -11.39 -8.92 -15.88
CA ASN A 360 -11.37 -9.46 -17.24
C ASN A 360 -9.93 -9.51 -17.76
N LYS A 361 -9.30 -10.69 -17.66
CA LYS A 361 -8.19 -11.12 -18.53
C LYS A 361 -8.62 -10.98 -19.98
N THR A 362 -7.95 -10.16 -20.81
CA THR A 362 -7.72 -10.45 -22.25
C THR A 362 -6.81 -9.51 -23.05
N GLU A 363 -6.36 -8.35 -22.52
CA GLU A 363 -5.34 -7.52 -23.23
C GLU A 363 -3.93 -7.65 -22.65
N LEU A 364 -3.83 -8.03 -21.37
CA LEU A 364 -2.58 -8.15 -20.63
C LEU A 364 -1.65 -9.21 -21.22
N ASP A 365 -2.17 -10.24 -21.91
CA ASP A 365 -1.34 -11.30 -22.50
C ASP A 365 -0.69 -10.90 -23.84
N LYS A 366 -1.26 -9.94 -24.58
CA LYS A 366 -0.66 -9.43 -25.84
C LYS A 366 0.46 -8.40 -25.59
N PHE A 367 0.43 -7.72 -24.45
CA PHE A 367 1.46 -6.77 -24.04
C PHE A 367 2.75 -7.45 -23.53
N LYS A 368 2.65 -8.73 -23.11
CA LYS A 368 3.69 -9.47 -22.38
C LYS A 368 4.97 -9.78 -23.15
N GLU A 369 4.96 -9.76 -24.48
CA GLU A 369 6.14 -10.12 -25.28
C GLU A 369 6.79 -8.93 -25.98
N GLU A 370 6.04 -7.89 -26.36
CA GLU A 370 6.55 -6.79 -27.18
C GLU A 370 7.17 -5.62 -26.37
N GLU A 371 6.70 -5.36 -25.14
CA GLU A 371 7.17 -4.22 -24.32
C GLU A 371 8.24 -4.62 -23.29
N LEU A 372 8.33 -5.90 -22.93
CA LEU A 372 9.28 -6.43 -21.96
C LEU A 372 10.75 -6.30 -22.42
N GLN A 373 11.00 -6.27 -23.73
CA GLN A 373 12.32 -5.99 -24.31
C GLN A 373 12.66 -4.48 -24.39
N LYS A 374 11.66 -3.60 -24.32
CA LYS A 374 11.88 -2.13 -24.34
C LYS A 374 12.17 -1.58 -22.95
N ILE A 375 11.56 -2.17 -21.92
CA ILE A 375 11.64 -1.69 -20.53
C ILE A 375 12.96 -2.11 -19.84
N ARG A 376 13.51 -3.30 -20.14
CA ARG A 376 14.75 -3.86 -19.52
C ARG A 376 16.08 -3.18 -19.87
N GLY A 377 16.06 -1.98 -20.46
CA GLY A 377 17.30 -1.24 -20.73
C GLY A 377 18.25 -1.87 -21.76
N GLU A 378 17.90 -2.96 -22.46
CA GLU A 378 18.70 -3.47 -23.60
C GLU A 378 18.76 -2.47 -24.77
N ASN A 379 17.95 -1.41 -24.72
CA ASN A 379 18.06 -0.27 -25.62
C ASN A 379 18.80 0.94 -25.05
N LEU A 380 19.41 0.96 -23.87
CA LEU A 380 20.22 2.11 -23.44
C LEU A 380 21.48 2.31 -24.31
N ASN A 381 21.98 1.23 -24.93
CA ASN A 381 23.05 1.32 -25.94
C ASN A 381 22.53 1.66 -27.36
N LYS A 382 21.21 1.63 -27.59
CA LYS A 382 20.55 2.14 -28.82
C LYS A 382 19.88 3.50 -28.62
N GLU A 383 19.61 3.93 -27.38
CA GLU A 383 19.05 5.24 -27.03
C GLU A 383 20.12 6.29 -26.78
N LYS A 384 21.39 5.90 -26.57
CA LYS A 384 22.51 6.81 -26.86
C LYS A 384 22.64 7.17 -28.35
N GLU A 385 21.94 6.46 -29.25
CA GLU A 385 21.81 6.83 -30.67
C GLU A 385 20.46 7.48 -31.03
N ASN A 386 19.52 7.58 -30.08
CA ASN A 386 18.19 8.15 -30.33
C ASN A 386 17.87 9.31 -29.37
N ILE A 387 18.83 10.20 -29.18
CA ILE A 387 18.47 11.62 -29.15
C ILE A 387 17.79 11.86 -30.49
N GLN A 388 16.51 12.22 -30.50
CA GLN A 388 15.91 12.90 -31.65
C GLN A 388 16.73 14.18 -31.90
N ARG A 389 17.85 14.05 -32.61
CA ARG A 389 18.17 15.02 -33.64
C ARG A 389 16.91 15.01 -34.48
N TYR A 390 16.14 16.09 -34.40
CA TYR A 390 15.29 16.49 -35.52
C TYR A 390 16.05 16.08 -36.78
N ASN A 391 15.46 15.19 -37.59
CA ASN A 391 16.08 14.76 -38.83
C ASN A 391 15.96 15.92 -39.82
N MET A 392 16.66 17.00 -39.48
CA MET A 392 16.96 18.18 -40.23
C MET A 392 17.60 17.78 -41.54
N THR A 393 18.09 16.56 -41.73
CA THR A 393 18.67 16.11 -43.01
C THR A 393 17.73 16.32 -44.20
N ASN A 394 16.42 16.06 -44.08
CA ASN A 394 15.49 16.27 -45.20
C ASN A 394 15.00 17.73 -45.32
N VAL A 395 14.86 18.43 -44.20
CA VAL A 395 14.46 19.85 -44.18
C VAL A 395 15.63 20.75 -44.60
N VAL A 396 16.84 20.48 -44.11
CA VAL A 396 18.11 21.11 -44.48
C VAL A 396 18.54 20.72 -45.88
N LYS A 397 18.35 19.47 -46.35
CA LYS A 397 18.57 19.16 -47.78
C LYS A 397 17.62 19.96 -48.67
N LYS A 398 16.33 20.06 -48.31
CA LYS A 398 15.37 20.91 -49.06
C LYS A 398 15.75 22.39 -48.99
N ALA A 399 16.18 22.89 -47.83
CA ALA A 399 16.65 24.27 -47.66
C ALA A 399 17.94 24.54 -48.46
N PHE A 400 18.88 23.58 -48.51
CA PHE A 400 20.10 23.67 -49.32
C PHE A 400 19.79 23.69 -50.82
N VAL A 401 18.86 22.86 -51.28
CA VAL A 401 18.43 22.86 -52.69
C VAL A 401 17.77 24.19 -53.06
N ILE A 402 16.93 24.74 -52.19
CA ILE A 402 16.30 26.06 -52.40
C ILE A 402 17.35 27.17 -52.42
N ALA A 403 18.27 27.20 -51.44
CA ALA A 403 19.33 28.20 -51.36
C ALA A 403 20.28 28.12 -52.58
N PHE A 404 20.65 26.92 -53.01
CA PHE A 404 21.49 26.71 -54.19
C PHE A 404 20.78 27.19 -55.48
N THR A 405 19.47 26.97 -55.58
CA THR A 405 18.67 27.45 -56.72
C THR A 405 18.63 28.99 -56.76
N ILE A 406 18.46 29.64 -55.61
CA ILE A 406 18.48 31.11 -55.51
C ILE A 406 19.85 31.68 -55.93
N ILE A 407 20.95 31.07 -55.48
CA ILE A 407 22.30 31.49 -55.86
C ILE A 407 22.52 31.35 -57.37
N LEU A 408 22.03 30.27 -57.98
CA LEU A 408 22.18 30.03 -59.41
C LEU A 408 21.40 31.05 -60.24
N VAL A 409 20.19 31.41 -59.81
CA VAL A 409 19.38 32.49 -60.42
C VAL A 409 20.10 33.84 -60.32
N LEU A 410 20.64 34.19 -59.15
CA LEU A 410 21.41 35.43 -58.97
C LEU A 410 22.66 35.45 -59.85
N MET A 411 23.35 34.32 -60.02
CA MET A 411 24.53 34.23 -60.88
C MET A 411 24.19 34.48 -62.35
N VAL A 412 23.06 33.93 -62.83
CA VAL A 412 22.55 34.19 -64.19
C VAL A 412 22.18 35.66 -64.37
N GLN A 413 21.53 36.28 -63.39
CA GLN A 413 21.22 37.71 -63.41
C GLN A 413 22.48 38.57 -63.50
N ILE A 414 23.54 38.24 -62.75
CA ILE A 414 24.83 38.93 -62.82
C ILE A 414 25.48 38.76 -64.20
N ILE A 415 25.41 37.57 -64.80
CA ILE A 415 25.96 37.33 -66.15
C ILE A 415 25.20 38.14 -67.21
N ILE A 416 23.87 38.21 -67.11
CA ILE A 416 23.04 39.02 -68.00
C ILE A 416 23.33 40.51 -67.82
N ALA A 417 23.38 41.00 -66.58
CA ALA A 417 23.73 42.38 -66.26
C ALA A 417 25.11 42.74 -66.82
N LYS A 418 26.11 41.87 -66.64
CA LYS A 418 27.46 42.06 -67.17
C LYS A 418 27.51 42.04 -68.70
N ARG A 419 26.67 41.25 -69.37
CA ARG A 419 26.51 41.30 -70.84
C ARG A 419 25.80 42.58 -71.29
N TYR A 420 24.85 43.08 -70.52
CA TYR A 420 24.14 44.33 -70.82
C TYR A 420 25.08 45.54 -70.66
N ASP A 421 25.88 45.58 -69.61
CA ASP A 421 26.89 46.64 -69.39
C ASP A 421 28.00 46.60 -70.45
N ARG A 422 28.46 45.40 -70.86
CA ARG A 422 29.37 45.30 -72.02
C ARG A 422 28.72 45.85 -73.29
N LYS A 423 27.45 45.58 -73.56
CA LYS A 423 26.75 46.15 -74.73
C LYS A 423 26.55 47.66 -74.63
N LYS A 424 26.42 48.21 -73.42
CA LYS A 424 26.29 49.66 -73.18
C LYS A 424 27.62 50.40 -73.32
N ASN A 425 28.73 49.77 -72.94
CA ASN A 425 30.07 50.37 -73.01
C ASN A 425 30.83 50.14 -74.33
N PHE A 426 30.28 49.35 -75.26
CA PHE A 426 30.79 49.20 -76.64
C PHE A 426 29.93 49.94 -77.69
N LYS A 427 29.03 50.83 -77.23
CA LYS A 427 28.41 51.87 -78.07
C LYS A 427 28.86 53.25 -77.58
N LYS A 428 30.17 53.51 -77.64
CA LYS A 428 30.77 54.81 -77.93
C LYS A 428 32.26 54.64 -78.20
#